data_AF-A0A670I1H6-F1
#
_entry.id   AF-A0A670I1H6-F1
#
_cell.length_a   1.000
_cell.length_b   1.000
_cell.length_c   1.000
_cell.angle_alpha   90.00
_cell.angle_beta   90.00
_cell.angle_gamma   90.00
#
_symmetry.space_group_name_H-M   'P 1'
#
loop_
_entity.id
_entity.type
_entity.pdbx_description
1 polymer ?
#
loop_
_entity_poly.entity_id
_entity_poly.type
_entity_poly.pdbx_seq_one_letter_code
_entity_poly.pdbx_strand_id
1 'polypeptide(L)'
;TNGVAMAQVLHEIDAAWFDKVWLSRIKEDVGDNWRIKASNLKKVLQGITDYYHEFLGQQISEDLLPDLSQISEHSDPVELGRLLQLILGCAVNCEKKQEHIQVIMTLEESVQHVVMAAIQELMSKEIVGFVSELPGDLEQQLKRTLEELNEVLAEKEELKQRCQELDLQVAALQEEKSSLMSENELMNDRLDQLDGSLDDTNTAVAKKYFNAQMQLEQLQEENFRLETAKDDYRVHCEELEKQLVELQHRNDELTSLAEESRALKDEIDVLRTLADKTNKLESTVEVYRKKLEDLNDFRRQVKSLQETNMMYMHNTVSLEEELKKANAARAQLETYKRQVQELHNKLSEESKRADTLAFEQKRLEEKHEALIKEKERLIVQRDALKETNEELRCSQMQQDHLNQTDASAVKSYENLAAEILPVEYREMFIRLQHENKMLHLQQEGSENEQIVELQEKLEQKHRTINELETENRLSKERVGELQQQIEDLQKTLQEQESKTEGEGVEASQHYIVGSNH
;
A
#
# COMPACT_ATOMS: atom_id res chain seq x y z
N THR A 1 -24.52 -2.21 -49.83
CA THR A 1 -23.58 -2.51 -48.73
C THR A 1 -22.71 -1.33 -48.29
N ASN A 2 -22.60 -0.22 -49.04
CA ASN A 2 -21.78 0.94 -48.64
C ASN A 2 -22.47 1.96 -47.70
N GLY A 3 -23.75 1.77 -47.39
CA GLY A 3 -24.55 2.62 -46.51
C GLY A 3 -25.06 3.94 -47.13
N VAL A 4 -24.61 4.32 -48.33
CA VAL A 4 -24.94 5.62 -48.94
C VAL A 4 -26.41 5.70 -49.33
N ALA A 5 -26.91 4.72 -50.09
CA ALA A 5 -28.32 4.69 -50.52
C ALA A 5 -29.28 4.60 -49.31
N MET A 6 -28.90 3.85 -48.27
CA MET A 6 -29.69 3.74 -47.04
C MET A 6 -29.82 5.09 -46.34
N ALA A 7 -28.72 5.84 -46.24
CA ALA A 7 -28.74 7.16 -45.63
C ALA A 7 -29.56 8.16 -46.44
N GLN A 8 -29.49 8.10 -47.77
CA GLN A 8 -30.32 8.92 -48.66
C GLN A 8 -31.81 8.62 -48.47
N VAL A 9 -32.18 7.33 -48.40
CA VAL A 9 -33.56 6.90 -48.14
C VAL A 9 -34.05 7.37 -46.76
N LEU A 10 -33.22 7.26 -45.72
CA LEU A 10 -33.57 7.76 -44.39
C LEU A 10 -33.81 9.28 -44.38
N HIS A 11 -33.01 10.05 -45.12
CA HIS A 11 -33.24 11.49 -45.33
C HIS A 11 -34.56 11.77 -46.05
N GLU A 12 -34.96 10.94 -47.01
CA GLU A 12 -36.24 11.08 -47.71
C GLU A 12 -37.44 10.72 -46.83
N ILE A 13 -37.29 9.68 -45.98
CA ILE A 13 -38.33 9.24 -45.03
C ILE A 13 -38.63 10.36 -44.03
N ASP A 14 -37.59 10.94 -43.41
CA ASP A 14 -37.75 11.99 -42.42
C ASP A 14 -36.55 12.95 -42.44
N ALA A 15 -36.68 14.00 -43.25
CA ALA A 15 -35.66 15.03 -43.39
C ALA A 15 -35.50 15.91 -42.15
N ALA A 16 -36.43 15.86 -41.18
CA ALA A 16 -36.33 16.59 -39.93
C ALA A 16 -35.38 15.86 -38.96
N TRP A 17 -35.45 14.54 -38.90
CA TRP A 17 -34.56 13.72 -38.09
C TRP A 17 -33.22 13.43 -38.77
N PHE A 18 -33.27 12.88 -39.97
CA PHE A 18 -32.10 12.54 -40.77
C PHE A 18 -31.68 13.73 -41.61
N ASP A 19 -31.33 14.85 -40.97
CA ASP A 19 -31.08 16.12 -41.66
C ASP A 19 -29.84 16.10 -42.58
N LYS A 20 -29.64 17.21 -43.31
CA LYS A 20 -28.48 17.36 -44.21
C LYS A 20 -27.13 17.28 -43.46
N VAL A 21 -27.11 17.68 -42.18
CA VAL A 21 -25.90 17.62 -41.35
C VAL A 21 -25.56 16.16 -41.04
N TRP A 22 -26.53 15.34 -40.67
CA TRP A 22 -26.37 13.91 -40.46
C TRP A 22 -25.94 13.21 -41.76
N LEU A 23 -26.63 13.49 -42.88
CA LEU A 23 -26.33 12.87 -44.17
C LEU A 23 -24.89 13.19 -44.63
N SER A 24 -24.41 14.43 -44.38
CA SER A 24 -23.03 14.83 -44.72
C SER A 24 -21.93 14.02 -44.00
N ARG A 25 -22.28 13.30 -42.92
CA ARG A 25 -21.34 12.42 -42.20
C ARG A 25 -21.10 11.09 -42.93
N ILE A 26 -21.93 10.75 -43.92
CA ILE A 26 -21.82 9.54 -44.72
C ILE A 26 -20.89 9.84 -45.91
N LYS A 27 -19.83 9.03 -46.06
CA LYS A 27 -18.89 9.21 -47.18
C LYS A 27 -19.45 8.55 -48.42
N GLU A 28 -19.52 9.27 -49.55
CA GLU A 28 -20.02 8.75 -50.83
C GLU A 28 -18.93 7.98 -51.60
N ASP A 29 -17.68 8.47 -51.58
CA ASP A 29 -16.52 7.86 -52.25
C ASP A 29 -15.94 6.68 -51.45
N VAL A 30 -16.70 5.60 -51.34
CA VAL A 30 -16.35 4.43 -50.51
C VAL A 30 -15.51 3.38 -51.25
N GLY A 31 -15.72 3.23 -52.57
CA GLY A 31 -15.12 2.17 -53.37
C GLY A 31 -15.28 0.78 -52.73
N ASP A 32 -14.22 -0.02 -52.74
CA ASP A 32 -14.17 -1.35 -52.10
C ASP A 32 -13.58 -1.35 -50.69
N ASN A 33 -13.41 -0.18 -50.08
CA ASN A 33 -12.86 -0.09 -48.73
C ASN A 33 -13.92 -0.47 -47.68
N TRP A 34 -13.92 -1.75 -47.28
CA TRP A 34 -14.87 -2.30 -46.31
C TRP A 34 -14.88 -1.54 -44.98
N ARG A 35 -13.76 -0.95 -44.55
CA ARG A 35 -13.71 -0.16 -43.29
C ARG A 35 -14.54 1.11 -43.38
N ILE A 36 -14.55 1.75 -44.54
CA ILE A 36 -15.40 2.94 -44.79
C ILE A 36 -16.87 2.50 -44.92
N LYS A 37 -17.15 1.37 -45.58
CA LYS A 37 -18.49 0.75 -45.61
C LYS A 37 -19.01 0.49 -44.19
N ALA A 38 -18.22 -0.17 -43.35
CA ALA A 38 -18.55 -0.43 -41.94
C ALA A 38 -18.79 0.85 -41.13
N SER A 39 -17.97 1.88 -41.33
CA SER A 39 -18.15 3.17 -40.66
C SER A 39 -19.44 3.88 -41.07
N ASN A 40 -19.81 3.84 -42.35
CA ASN A 40 -21.08 4.39 -42.83
C ASN A 40 -22.26 3.60 -42.28
N LEU A 41 -22.23 2.26 -42.34
CA LEU A 41 -23.30 1.41 -41.83
C LEU A 41 -23.51 1.57 -40.32
N LYS A 42 -22.44 1.78 -39.53
CA LYS A 42 -22.55 2.09 -38.10
C LYS A 42 -23.33 3.37 -37.86
N LYS A 43 -23.10 4.42 -38.66
CA LYS A 43 -23.84 5.69 -38.54
C LYS A 43 -25.31 5.54 -38.97
N VAL A 44 -25.56 4.74 -40.00
CA VAL A 44 -26.92 4.41 -40.46
C VAL A 44 -27.68 3.66 -39.36
N LEU A 45 -27.11 2.57 -38.84
CA LEU A 45 -27.75 1.79 -37.78
C LEU A 45 -27.96 2.64 -36.52
N GLN A 46 -26.97 3.42 -36.10
CA GLN A 46 -27.12 4.32 -34.95
C GLN A 46 -28.27 5.32 -35.16
N GLY A 47 -28.34 5.96 -36.34
CA GLY A 47 -29.43 6.91 -36.62
C GLY A 47 -30.80 6.25 -36.59
N ILE A 48 -30.90 5.00 -37.06
CA ILE A 48 -32.13 4.20 -36.99
C ILE A 48 -32.47 3.87 -35.53
N THR A 49 -31.53 3.35 -34.74
CA THR A 49 -31.78 2.99 -33.35
C THR A 49 -32.20 4.19 -32.52
N ASP A 50 -31.57 5.36 -32.77
CA ASP A 50 -31.93 6.61 -32.09
C ASP A 50 -33.32 7.08 -32.53
N TYR A 51 -33.69 6.95 -33.82
CA TYR A 51 -35.04 7.28 -34.30
C TYR A 51 -36.11 6.39 -33.65
N TYR A 52 -35.86 5.09 -33.56
CA TYR A 52 -36.76 4.15 -32.90
C TYR A 52 -36.94 4.48 -31.42
N HIS A 53 -35.84 4.73 -30.71
CA HIS A 53 -35.89 4.98 -29.29
C HIS A 53 -36.46 6.35 -28.94
N GLU A 54 -35.98 7.41 -29.58
CA GLU A 54 -36.28 8.80 -29.20
C GLU A 54 -37.52 9.37 -29.90
N PHE A 55 -37.76 9.00 -31.17
CA PHE A 55 -38.90 9.53 -31.94
C PHE A 55 -40.11 8.60 -31.92
N LEU A 56 -39.90 7.30 -32.15
CA LEU A 56 -41.00 6.31 -32.17
C LEU A 56 -41.36 5.80 -30.76
N GLY A 57 -40.47 5.93 -29.79
CA GLY A 57 -40.66 5.42 -28.42
C GLY A 57 -40.68 3.90 -28.34
N GLN A 58 -40.03 3.22 -29.29
CA GLN A 58 -40.01 1.77 -29.45
C GLN A 58 -38.60 1.23 -29.26
N GLN A 59 -38.46 0.05 -28.64
CA GLN A 59 -37.19 -0.65 -28.54
C GLN A 59 -37.06 -1.69 -29.66
N ILE A 60 -35.94 -1.68 -30.38
CA ILE A 60 -35.60 -2.71 -31.36
C ILE A 60 -35.06 -3.93 -30.58
N SER A 61 -35.69 -5.09 -30.77
CA SER A 61 -35.19 -6.36 -30.22
C SER A 61 -33.78 -6.67 -30.73
N GLU A 62 -32.90 -7.19 -29.86
CA GLU A 62 -31.52 -7.54 -30.24
C GLU A 62 -31.46 -8.53 -31.42
N ASP A 63 -32.47 -9.40 -31.58
CA ASP A 63 -32.56 -10.37 -32.68
C ASP A 63 -32.76 -9.73 -34.06
N LEU A 64 -33.22 -8.47 -34.10
CA LEU A 64 -33.45 -7.69 -35.31
C LEU A 64 -32.26 -6.79 -35.67
N LEU A 65 -31.25 -6.69 -34.79
CA LEU A 65 -30.05 -5.88 -35.06
C LEU A 65 -29.12 -6.60 -36.05
N PRO A 66 -28.76 -5.95 -37.17
CA PRO A 66 -27.92 -6.56 -38.19
C PRO A 66 -26.43 -6.59 -37.80
N ASP A 67 -25.72 -7.66 -38.14
CA ASP A 67 -24.26 -7.72 -38.04
C ASP A 67 -23.61 -6.92 -39.18
N LEU A 68 -23.23 -5.69 -38.86
CA LEU A 68 -22.60 -4.76 -39.80
C LEU A 68 -21.26 -5.27 -40.36
N SER A 69 -20.58 -6.19 -39.67
CA SER A 69 -19.33 -6.80 -40.14
C SER A 69 -19.59 -7.73 -41.32
N GLN A 70 -20.66 -8.53 -41.24
CA GLN A 70 -21.07 -9.40 -42.36
C GLN A 70 -21.51 -8.62 -43.58
N ILE A 71 -22.19 -7.47 -43.40
CA ILE A 71 -22.59 -6.60 -44.52
C ILE A 71 -21.38 -5.94 -45.18
N SER A 72 -20.42 -5.46 -44.38
CA SER A 72 -19.29 -4.67 -44.90
C SER A 72 -18.16 -5.52 -45.48
N GLU A 73 -17.87 -6.68 -44.88
CA GLU A 73 -16.79 -7.59 -45.30
C GLU A 73 -17.25 -8.66 -46.29
N HIS A 74 -18.39 -9.30 -46.01
CA HIS A 74 -18.87 -10.46 -46.78
C HIS A 74 -20.04 -10.14 -47.73
N SER A 75 -20.60 -8.92 -47.65
CA SER A 75 -21.79 -8.51 -48.42
C SER A 75 -22.96 -9.49 -48.24
N ASP A 76 -23.15 -9.98 -47.01
CA ASP A 76 -24.20 -10.94 -46.67
C ASP A 76 -25.60 -10.37 -46.96
N PRO A 77 -26.41 -11.01 -47.83
CA PRO A 77 -27.75 -10.54 -48.17
C PRO A 77 -28.74 -10.65 -47.01
N VAL A 78 -28.53 -11.55 -46.04
CA VAL A 78 -29.45 -11.73 -44.91
C VAL A 78 -29.35 -10.56 -43.94
N GLU A 79 -28.12 -10.24 -43.51
CA GLU A 79 -27.86 -9.09 -42.63
C GLU A 79 -28.18 -7.76 -43.31
N LEU A 80 -27.95 -7.68 -44.64
CA LEU A 80 -28.39 -6.54 -45.42
C LEU A 80 -29.92 -6.39 -45.41
N GLY A 81 -30.65 -7.51 -45.52
CA GLY A 81 -32.11 -7.56 -45.43
C GLY A 81 -32.63 -7.05 -44.09
N ARG A 82 -32.01 -7.47 -42.98
CA ARG A 82 -32.34 -6.98 -41.62
C ARG A 82 -32.18 -5.46 -41.49
N LEU A 83 -31.07 -4.92 -42.01
CA LEU A 83 -30.87 -3.46 -41.98
C LEU A 83 -31.91 -2.71 -42.82
N LEU A 84 -32.28 -3.25 -43.99
CA LEU A 84 -33.34 -2.67 -44.83
C LEU A 84 -34.73 -2.79 -44.19
N GLN A 85 -34.99 -3.87 -43.46
CA GLN A 85 -36.22 -4.06 -42.69
C GLN A 85 -36.38 -2.96 -41.64
N LEU A 86 -35.34 -2.61 -40.89
CA LEU A 86 -35.42 -1.50 -39.93
C LEU A 86 -35.71 -0.14 -40.62
N ILE A 87 -35.13 0.11 -41.81
CA ILE A 87 -35.43 1.32 -42.59
C ILE A 87 -36.89 1.33 -43.07
N LEU A 88 -37.40 0.19 -43.53
CA LEU A 88 -38.81 0.02 -43.88
C LEU A 88 -39.70 0.31 -42.67
N GLY A 89 -39.32 -0.15 -41.48
CA GLY A 89 -40.00 0.15 -40.23
C GLY A 89 -40.03 1.64 -39.90
N CYS A 90 -38.93 2.37 -40.11
CA CYS A 90 -38.94 3.84 -40.04
C CYS A 90 -39.96 4.45 -41.02
N ALA A 91 -40.01 3.96 -42.27
CA ALA A 91 -40.91 4.49 -43.29
C ALA A 91 -42.40 4.27 -42.99
N VAL A 92 -42.78 3.17 -42.34
CA VAL A 92 -44.19 2.87 -41.99
C VAL A 92 -44.62 3.44 -40.65
N ASN A 93 -43.67 3.91 -39.83
CA ASN A 93 -43.94 4.54 -38.53
C ASN A 93 -43.68 6.07 -38.51
N CYS A 94 -43.12 6.66 -39.56
CA CYS A 94 -42.91 8.11 -39.65
C CYS A 94 -44.22 8.90 -39.86
N GLU A 95 -44.15 10.23 -39.81
CA GLU A 95 -45.31 11.12 -40.03
C GLU A 95 -45.96 10.92 -41.41
N LYS A 96 -45.15 10.64 -42.44
CA LYS A 96 -45.59 10.41 -43.82
C LYS A 96 -45.89 8.94 -44.14
N LYS A 97 -46.08 8.09 -43.14
CA LYS A 97 -46.31 6.65 -43.32
C LYS A 97 -47.39 6.29 -44.35
N GLN A 98 -48.45 7.10 -44.45
CA GLN A 98 -49.53 6.85 -45.42
C GLN A 98 -49.04 6.91 -46.88
N GLU A 99 -48.13 7.82 -47.21
CA GLU A 99 -47.55 7.93 -48.55
C GLU A 99 -46.70 6.70 -48.87
N HIS A 100 -45.86 6.26 -47.93
CA HIS A 100 -45.02 5.08 -48.09
C HIS A 100 -45.84 3.78 -48.18
N ILE A 101 -46.88 3.62 -47.34
CA ILE A 101 -47.79 2.47 -47.40
C ILE A 101 -48.53 2.43 -48.74
N GLN A 102 -48.98 3.58 -49.25
CA GLN A 102 -49.64 3.64 -50.56
C GLN A 102 -48.69 3.23 -51.68
N VAL A 103 -47.41 3.61 -51.62
CA VAL A 103 -46.40 3.14 -52.58
C VAL A 103 -46.21 1.62 -52.49
N ILE A 104 -46.14 1.05 -51.28
CA ILE A 104 -46.07 -0.41 -51.07
C ILE A 104 -47.24 -1.12 -51.74
N MET A 105 -48.46 -0.58 -51.64
CA MET A 105 -49.66 -1.15 -52.27
C MET A 105 -49.65 -1.11 -53.82
N THR A 106 -48.72 -0.38 -54.44
CA THR A 106 -48.54 -0.37 -55.90
C THR A 106 -47.49 -1.36 -56.40
N LEU A 107 -46.75 -2.01 -55.48
CA LEU A 107 -45.77 -3.04 -55.81
C LEU A 107 -46.45 -4.35 -56.26
N GLU A 108 -45.67 -5.27 -56.84
CA GLU A 108 -46.16 -6.60 -57.19
C GLU A 108 -46.62 -7.37 -55.94
N GLU A 109 -47.69 -8.16 -56.05
CA GLU A 109 -48.27 -8.92 -54.95
C GLU A 109 -47.24 -9.78 -54.21
N SER A 110 -46.32 -10.43 -54.94
CA SER A 110 -45.22 -11.21 -54.37
C SER A 110 -44.31 -10.38 -53.46
N VAL A 111 -44.04 -9.13 -53.81
CA VAL A 111 -43.23 -8.18 -53.03
C VAL A 111 -44.02 -7.62 -51.85
N GLN A 112 -45.30 -7.32 -52.04
CA GLN A 112 -46.18 -6.86 -50.97
C GLN A 112 -46.24 -7.86 -49.81
N HIS A 113 -46.34 -9.16 -50.10
CA HIS A 113 -46.34 -10.20 -49.08
C HIS A 113 -45.04 -10.24 -48.27
N VAL A 114 -43.87 -10.09 -48.91
CA VAL A 114 -42.57 -10.05 -48.22
C VAL A 114 -42.45 -8.80 -47.35
N VAL A 115 -42.85 -7.65 -47.86
CA VAL A 115 -42.84 -6.37 -47.12
C VAL A 115 -43.80 -6.43 -45.92
N MET A 116 -44.99 -7.01 -46.11
CA MET A 116 -45.97 -7.21 -45.04
C MET A 116 -45.44 -8.12 -43.94
N ALA A 117 -44.80 -9.25 -44.29
CA ALA A 117 -44.17 -10.14 -43.32
C ALA A 117 -43.05 -9.41 -42.54
N ALA A 118 -42.24 -8.60 -43.23
CA ALA A 118 -41.17 -7.82 -42.60
C ALA A 118 -41.71 -6.76 -41.61
N ILE A 119 -42.81 -6.08 -41.95
CA ILE A 119 -43.49 -5.13 -41.04
C ILE A 119 -44.12 -5.87 -39.85
N GLN A 120 -44.78 -7.00 -40.08
CA GLN A 120 -45.38 -7.80 -39.01
C GLN A 120 -44.32 -8.30 -38.02
N GLU A 121 -43.15 -8.70 -38.50
CA GLU A 121 -42.04 -9.11 -37.63
C GLU A 121 -41.52 -7.95 -36.76
N LEU A 122 -41.46 -6.73 -37.29
CA LEU A 122 -41.10 -5.53 -36.51
C LEU A 122 -42.15 -5.22 -35.43
N MET A 123 -43.42 -5.18 -35.82
CA MET A 123 -44.53 -4.81 -34.93
C MET A 123 -44.82 -5.87 -33.85
N SER A 124 -44.60 -7.16 -34.15
CA SER A 124 -44.82 -8.25 -33.18
C SER A 124 -43.75 -8.31 -32.10
N LYS A 125 -42.55 -7.78 -32.37
CA LYS A 125 -41.43 -7.73 -31.42
C LYS A 125 -41.32 -6.38 -30.67
N GLU A 126 -42.16 -5.39 -31.00
CA GLU A 126 -42.19 -4.04 -30.41
C GLU A 126 -43.13 -3.86 -29.19
N ILE A 127 -43.89 -4.90 -28.79
CA ILE A 127 -44.71 -4.84 -27.56
C ILE A 127 -43.88 -5.25 -26.35
N VAL A 128 -42.85 -4.47 -26.02
CA VAL A 128 -42.17 -4.55 -24.72
C VAL A 128 -41.77 -3.14 -24.31
N GLY A 129 -42.57 -2.50 -23.46
CA GLY A 129 -42.27 -1.15 -22.97
C GLY A 129 -43.25 -0.57 -21.95
N PHE A 130 -43.42 -1.25 -20.80
CA PHE A 130 -43.51 -0.68 -19.42
C PHE A 130 -44.14 -1.70 -18.46
N VAL A 131 -43.39 -2.73 -18.08
CA VAL A 131 -43.51 -3.30 -16.73
C VAL A 131 -42.09 -3.50 -16.23
N SER A 132 -41.68 -2.60 -15.33
CA SER A 132 -40.54 -2.81 -14.46
C SER A 132 -40.88 -4.00 -13.55
N GLU A 133 -40.04 -5.04 -13.62
CA GLU A 133 -39.78 -6.04 -12.57
C GLU A 133 -40.95 -6.92 -12.06
N LEU A 134 -41.07 -8.15 -12.58
CA LEU A 134 -40.97 -9.43 -11.81
C LEU A 134 -41.27 -10.64 -12.73
N PRO A 135 -40.50 -11.76 -12.68
CA PRO A 135 -40.63 -12.91 -13.58
C PRO A 135 -41.83 -13.84 -13.25
N GLY A 136 -43.01 -13.28 -12.96
CA GLY A 136 -44.21 -14.05 -12.60
C GLY A 136 -45.41 -13.87 -13.54
N ASP A 137 -45.47 -12.81 -14.35
CA ASP A 137 -46.73 -12.43 -15.02
C ASP A 137 -47.03 -13.26 -16.28
N LEU A 138 -46.01 -13.70 -17.04
CA LEU A 138 -46.22 -14.58 -18.21
C LEU A 138 -46.74 -15.97 -17.79
N GLU A 139 -46.23 -16.51 -16.69
CA GLU A 139 -46.67 -17.79 -16.14
C GLU A 139 -48.08 -17.65 -15.55
N GLN A 140 -48.41 -16.52 -14.93
CA GLN A 140 -49.75 -16.20 -14.44
C GLN A 140 -50.78 -16.03 -15.57
N GLN A 141 -50.37 -15.51 -16.73
CA GLN A 141 -51.25 -15.29 -17.88
C GLN A 141 -51.45 -16.58 -18.71
N LEU A 142 -50.39 -17.40 -18.83
CA LEU A 142 -50.49 -18.75 -19.37
C LEU A 142 -51.33 -19.65 -18.45
N LYS A 143 -51.17 -19.51 -17.13
CA LYS A 143 -51.98 -20.21 -16.14
C LYS A 143 -53.45 -19.80 -16.22
N ARG A 144 -53.76 -18.50 -16.32
CA ARG A 144 -55.14 -18.00 -16.51
C ARG A 144 -55.80 -18.53 -17.79
N THR A 145 -55.08 -18.53 -18.92
CA THR A 145 -55.64 -19.04 -20.19
C THR A 145 -55.77 -20.57 -20.20
N LEU A 146 -54.89 -21.29 -19.50
CA LEU A 146 -55.04 -22.74 -19.26
C LEU A 146 -56.19 -23.06 -18.29
N GLU A 147 -56.39 -22.25 -17.26
CA GLU A 147 -57.51 -22.35 -16.33
C GLU A 147 -58.83 -22.12 -17.06
N GLU A 148 -58.94 -21.06 -17.87
CA GLU A 148 -60.12 -20.79 -18.72
C GLU A 148 -60.38 -21.92 -19.73
N LEU A 149 -59.33 -22.49 -20.36
CA LEU A 149 -59.48 -23.63 -21.27
C LEU A 149 -59.93 -24.90 -20.54
N ASN A 150 -59.40 -25.16 -19.35
CA ASN A 150 -59.80 -26.30 -18.52
C ASN A 150 -61.23 -26.15 -18.00
N GLU A 151 -61.65 -24.93 -17.66
CA GLU A 151 -63.01 -24.63 -17.23
C GLU A 151 -64.00 -24.90 -18.37
N VAL A 152 -63.73 -24.43 -19.60
CA VAL A 152 -64.56 -24.72 -20.77
C VAL A 152 -64.58 -26.23 -21.12
N LEU A 153 -63.47 -26.95 -20.92
CA LEU A 153 -63.43 -28.40 -21.10
C LEU A 153 -64.23 -29.14 -20.04
N ALA A 154 -64.21 -28.67 -18.79
CA ALA A 154 -65.02 -29.21 -17.70
C ALA A 154 -66.51 -28.98 -17.95
N GLU A 155 -66.91 -27.76 -18.34
CA GLU A 155 -68.29 -27.43 -18.72
C GLU A 155 -68.78 -28.29 -19.88
N LYS A 156 -67.92 -28.55 -20.88
CA LYS A 156 -68.25 -29.44 -22.00
C LYS A 156 -68.47 -30.87 -21.55
N GLU A 157 -67.64 -31.41 -20.65
CA GLU A 157 -67.81 -32.77 -20.15
C GLU A 157 -69.04 -32.88 -19.23
N GLU A 158 -69.33 -31.86 -18.43
CA GLU A 158 -70.54 -31.77 -17.61
C GLU A 158 -71.80 -31.76 -18.49
N LEU A 159 -71.83 -30.93 -19.55
CA LEU A 159 -72.93 -30.92 -20.53
C LEU A 159 -73.09 -32.28 -21.22
N LYS A 160 -71.99 -32.97 -21.51
CA LYS A 160 -72.02 -34.30 -22.12
C LYS A 160 -72.55 -35.35 -21.14
N GLN A 161 -72.19 -35.29 -19.87
CA GLN A 161 -72.75 -36.15 -18.82
C GLN A 161 -74.25 -35.86 -18.64
N ARG A 162 -74.66 -34.59 -18.60
CA ARG A 162 -76.07 -34.18 -18.55
C ARG A 162 -76.89 -34.76 -19.71
N CYS A 163 -76.35 -34.74 -20.92
CA CYS A 163 -76.99 -35.35 -22.08
C CYS A 163 -77.13 -36.87 -21.93
N GLN A 164 -76.08 -37.55 -21.45
CA GLN A 164 -76.13 -39.01 -21.20
C GLN A 164 -77.14 -39.38 -20.11
N GLU A 165 -77.21 -38.60 -19.03
CA GLU A 165 -78.19 -38.78 -17.96
C GLU A 165 -79.62 -38.60 -18.48
N LEU A 166 -79.86 -37.58 -19.32
CA LEU A 166 -81.16 -37.35 -19.95
C LEU A 166 -81.54 -38.49 -20.90
N ASP A 167 -80.59 -39.01 -21.69
CA ASP A 167 -80.81 -40.16 -22.57
C ASP A 167 -81.18 -41.43 -21.76
N LEU A 168 -80.49 -41.69 -20.65
CA LEU A 168 -80.80 -42.79 -19.74
C LEU A 168 -82.18 -42.62 -19.09
N GLN A 169 -82.53 -41.40 -18.68
CA GLN A 169 -83.83 -41.10 -18.10
C GLN A 169 -84.98 -41.30 -19.10
N VAL A 170 -84.77 -40.91 -20.37
CA VAL A 170 -85.75 -41.15 -21.43
C VAL A 170 -85.92 -42.65 -21.70
N ALA A 171 -84.82 -43.42 -21.71
CA ALA A 171 -84.87 -44.87 -21.87
C ALA A 171 -85.65 -45.54 -20.72
N ALA A 172 -85.36 -45.15 -19.47
CA ALA A 172 -86.06 -45.65 -18.29
C ALA A 172 -87.57 -45.32 -18.33
N LEU A 173 -87.94 -44.09 -18.70
CA LEU A 173 -89.35 -43.70 -18.85
C LEU A 173 -90.06 -44.45 -19.98
N GLN A 174 -89.35 -44.80 -21.06
CA GLN A 174 -89.90 -45.64 -22.13
C GLN A 174 -90.14 -47.08 -21.67
N GLU A 175 -89.21 -47.65 -20.89
CA GLU A 175 -89.36 -48.98 -20.30
C GLU A 175 -90.51 -49.01 -19.29
N GLU A 176 -90.62 -48.00 -18.42
CA GLU A 176 -91.72 -47.86 -17.47
C GLU A 176 -93.07 -47.72 -18.19
N LYS A 177 -93.14 -46.88 -19.23
CA LYS A 177 -94.35 -46.75 -20.06
C LYS A 177 -94.74 -48.09 -20.69
N SER A 178 -93.78 -48.86 -21.19
CA SER A 178 -94.05 -50.18 -21.76
C SER A 178 -94.54 -51.19 -20.71
N SER A 179 -93.97 -51.14 -19.50
CA SER A 179 -94.35 -51.98 -18.37
C SER A 179 -95.76 -51.64 -17.88
N LEU A 180 -96.08 -50.36 -17.71
CA LEU A 180 -97.41 -49.89 -17.31
C LEU A 180 -98.49 -50.16 -18.37
N MET A 181 -98.13 -50.16 -19.65
CA MET A 181 -99.03 -50.59 -20.73
C MET A 181 -99.34 -52.09 -20.63
N SER A 182 -98.32 -52.92 -20.42
CA SER A 182 -98.50 -54.37 -20.24
C SER A 182 -99.29 -54.69 -18.97
N GLU A 183 -99.06 -53.95 -17.88
CA GLU A 183 -99.83 -54.12 -16.65
C GLU A 183 -101.29 -53.68 -16.82
N ASN A 184 -101.57 -52.59 -17.55
CA ASN A 184 -102.94 -52.20 -17.88
C ASN A 184 -103.68 -53.25 -18.71
N GLU A 185 -103.00 -53.88 -19.68
CA GLU A 185 -103.56 -55.01 -20.44
C GLU A 185 -103.88 -56.18 -19.52
N LEU A 186 -102.96 -56.55 -18.62
CA LEU A 186 -103.16 -57.62 -17.64
C LEU A 186 -104.28 -57.32 -16.64
N MET A 187 -104.41 -56.07 -16.19
CA MET A 187 -105.46 -55.65 -15.27
C MET A 187 -106.83 -55.59 -15.95
N ASN A 188 -106.91 -55.19 -17.22
CA ASN A 188 -108.13 -55.32 -18.03
C ASN A 188 -108.54 -56.80 -18.18
N ASP A 189 -107.60 -57.70 -18.48
CA ASP A 189 -107.86 -59.14 -18.56
C ASP A 189 -108.33 -59.74 -17.22
N ARG A 190 -107.82 -59.20 -16.10
CA ARG A 190 -108.24 -59.59 -14.74
C ARG A 190 -109.62 -59.05 -14.37
N LEU A 191 -109.95 -57.84 -14.79
CA LEU A 191 -111.28 -57.24 -14.61
C LEU A 191 -112.34 -58.04 -15.38
N ASP A 192 -112.04 -58.47 -16.60
CA ASP A 192 -112.90 -59.36 -17.40
C ASP A 192 -113.06 -60.75 -16.76
N GLN A 193 -112.07 -61.24 -16.00
CA GLN A 193 -112.15 -62.51 -15.26
C GLN A 193 -112.91 -62.40 -13.93
N LEU A 194 -112.93 -61.21 -13.30
CA LEU A 194 -113.59 -60.97 -12.01
C LEU A 194 -115.10 -60.71 -12.13
N ASP A 195 -115.61 -60.42 -13.33
CA ASP A 195 -117.06 -60.31 -13.61
C ASP A 195 -117.79 -61.68 -13.56
N GLY A 196 -117.05 -62.79 -13.45
CA GLY A 196 -117.59 -64.15 -13.46
C GLY A 196 -117.68 -64.89 -12.11
N SER A 197 -117.24 -64.31 -10.99
CA SER A 197 -117.18 -65.08 -9.73
C SER A 197 -117.38 -64.21 -8.49
N LEU A 198 -118.65 -63.97 -8.16
CA LEU A 198 -119.03 -63.40 -6.88
C LEU A 198 -120.17 -64.21 -6.26
N ASP A 199 -119.84 -65.34 -5.64
CA ASP A 199 -120.69 -66.00 -4.64
C ASP A 199 -119.86 -67.04 -3.85
N ASP A 200 -119.13 -66.58 -2.81
CA ASP A 200 -118.78 -67.33 -1.56
C ASP A 200 -117.65 -66.65 -0.74
N THR A 201 -117.72 -65.33 -0.53
CA THR A 201 -116.57 -64.56 -0.02
C THR A 201 -116.55 -64.33 1.50
N ASN A 202 -117.66 -64.38 2.23
CA ASN A 202 -117.71 -63.73 3.55
C ASN A 202 -116.88 -64.38 4.69
N THR A 203 -116.61 -65.70 4.67
CA THR A 203 -115.82 -66.36 5.74
C THR A 203 -114.33 -66.54 5.38
N ALA A 204 -114.00 -66.72 4.09
CA ALA A 204 -112.62 -66.76 3.62
C ALA A 204 -111.97 -65.37 3.67
N VAL A 205 -112.75 -64.30 3.45
CA VAL A 205 -112.30 -62.91 3.59
C VAL A 205 -111.90 -62.59 5.02
N ALA A 206 -112.64 -63.04 6.04
CA ALA A 206 -112.31 -62.77 7.44
C ALA A 206 -110.99 -63.42 7.91
N LYS A 207 -110.72 -64.67 7.52
CA LYS A 207 -109.42 -65.33 7.81
C LYS A 207 -108.25 -64.71 7.05
N LYS A 208 -108.47 -64.34 5.78
CA LYS A 208 -107.47 -63.61 4.99
C LYS A 208 -107.19 -62.23 5.59
N TYR A 209 -108.22 -61.55 6.07
CA TYR A 209 -108.10 -60.26 6.76
C TYR A 209 -107.28 -60.39 8.05
N PHE A 210 -107.55 -61.39 8.90
CA PHE A 210 -106.78 -61.62 10.11
C PHE A 210 -105.30 -61.96 9.84
N ASN A 211 -105.03 -62.84 8.87
CA ASN A 211 -103.64 -63.15 8.48
C ASN A 211 -102.92 -61.95 7.87
N ALA A 212 -103.61 -61.15 7.05
CA ALA A 212 -103.08 -59.91 6.50
C ALA A 212 -102.80 -58.90 7.62
N GLN A 213 -103.66 -58.80 8.63
CA GLN A 213 -103.47 -57.93 9.78
C GLN A 213 -102.24 -58.33 10.61
N MET A 214 -102.05 -59.63 10.87
CA MET A 214 -100.86 -60.13 11.58
C MET A 214 -99.56 -59.92 10.77
N GLN A 215 -99.62 -60.11 9.44
CA GLN A 215 -98.49 -59.78 8.57
C GLN A 215 -98.20 -58.28 8.54
N LEU A 216 -99.23 -57.43 8.61
CA LEU A 216 -99.08 -55.98 8.64
C LEU A 216 -98.44 -55.54 9.96
N GLU A 217 -98.81 -56.14 11.09
CA GLU A 217 -98.15 -55.92 12.39
C GLU A 217 -96.69 -56.40 12.39
N GLN A 218 -96.38 -57.58 11.85
CA GLN A 218 -95.00 -58.07 11.73
C GLN A 218 -94.14 -57.19 10.83
N LEU A 219 -94.66 -56.80 9.67
CA LEU A 219 -93.99 -55.88 8.76
C LEU A 219 -93.79 -54.51 9.41
N GLN A 220 -94.73 -54.02 10.20
CA GLN A 220 -94.57 -52.77 10.97
C GLN A 220 -93.44 -52.89 12.00
N GLU A 221 -93.36 -53.99 12.74
CA GLU A 221 -92.30 -54.21 13.73
C GLU A 221 -90.93 -54.36 13.07
N GLU A 222 -90.85 -55.09 11.95
CA GLU A 222 -89.63 -55.19 11.14
C GLU A 222 -89.23 -53.84 10.56
N ASN A 223 -90.18 -53.03 10.09
CA ASN A 223 -89.93 -51.68 9.60
C ASN A 223 -89.33 -50.81 10.70
N PHE A 224 -89.91 -50.80 11.90
CA PHE A 224 -89.38 -50.04 13.03
C PHE A 224 -87.95 -50.46 13.41
N ARG A 225 -87.68 -51.77 13.36
CA ARG A 225 -86.35 -52.33 13.66
C ARG A 225 -85.32 -51.94 12.59
N LEU A 226 -85.71 -51.98 11.32
CA LEU A 226 -84.89 -51.53 10.20
C LEU A 226 -84.66 -50.02 10.24
N GLU A 227 -85.67 -49.23 10.61
CA GLU A 227 -85.56 -47.77 10.77
C GLU A 227 -84.55 -47.43 11.88
N THR A 228 -84.62 -48.12 13.02
CA THR A 228 -83.66 -47.95 14.13
C THR A 228 -82.23 -48.31 13.69
N ALA A 229 -82.06 -49.44 13.00
CA ALA A 229 -80.75 -49.84 12.49
C ALA A 229 -80.22 -48.86 11.43
N LYS A 230 -81.09 -48.33 10.57
CA LYS A 230 -80.73 -47.29 9.58
C LYS A 230 -80.23 -46.02 10.28
N ASP A 231 -80.90 -45.60 11.35
CA ASP A 231 -80.48 -44.44 12.14
C ASP A 231 -79.13 -44.69 12.85
N ASP A 232 -78.90 -45.86 13.41
CA ASP A 232 -77.61 -46.23 14.02
C ASP A 232 -76.47 -46.22 12.98
N TYR A 233 -76.70 -46.80 11.79
CA TYR A 233 -75.73 -46.76 10.70
C TYR A 233 -75.48 -45.34 10.19
N ARG A 234 -76.52 -44.50 10.11
CA ARG A 234 -76.38 -43.08 9.73
C ARG A 234 -75.47 -42.34 10.71
N VAL A 235 -75.69 -42.50 12.02
CA VAL A 235 -74.84 -41.88 13.06
C VAL A 235 -73.41 -42.41 12.97
N HIS A 236 -73.22 -43.70 12.69
CA HIS A 236 -71.88 -44.26 12.52
C HIS A 236 -71.14 -43.69 11.30
N CYS A 237 -71.85 -43.51 10.17
CA CYS A 237 -71.30 -42.86 8.99
C CYS A 237 -70.91 -41.40 9.28
N GLU A 238 -71.78 -40.63 9.95
CA GLU A 238 -71.49 -39.24 10.34
C GLU A 238 -70.24 -39.13 11.24
N GLU A 239 -70.05 -40.07 12.17
CA GLU A 239 -68.86 -40.12 13.03
C GLU A 239 -67.59 -40.50 12.25
N LEU A 240 -67.68 -41.46 11.31
CA LEU A 240 -66.55 -41.82 10.45
C LEU A 240 -66.15 -40.68 9.52
N GLU A 241 -67.11 -39.95 8.95
CA GLU A 241 -66.88 -38.75 8.14
C GLU A 241 -66.14 -37.69 8.94
N LYS A 242 -66.57 -37.45 10.19
CA LYS A 242 -65.90 -36.51 11.09
C LYS A 242 -64.45 -36.92 11.37
N GLN A 243 -64.20 -38.19 11.67
CA GLN A 243 -62.84 -38.70 11.88
C GLN A 243 -61.98 -38.59 10.61
N LEU A 244 -62.57 -38.79 9.44
CA LEU A 244 -61.89 -38.61 8.16
C LEU A 244 -61.43 -37.16 7.96
N VAL A 245 -62.31 -36.20 8.25
CA VAL A 245 -61.99 -34.77 8.18
C VAL A 245 -60.92 -34.37 9.21
N GLU A 246 -61.01 -34.87 10.44
CA GLU A 246 -59.99 -34.63 11.47
C GLU A 246 -58.62 -35.19 11.07
N LEU A 247 -58.59 -36.39 10.47
CA LEU A 247 -57.35 -37.00 9.97
C LEU A 247 -56.80 -36.26 8.75
N GLN A 248 -57.66 -35.78 7.84
CA GLN A 248 -57.25 -34.94 6.71
C GLN A 248 -56.62 -33.64 7.22
N HIS A 249 -57.27 -32.93 8.14
CA HIS A 249 -56.73 -31.70 8.70
C HIS A 249 -55.37 -31.92 9.38
N ARG A 250 -55.24 -33.01 10.15
CA ARG A 250 -53.98 -33.37 10.79
C ARG A 250 -52.88 -33.73 9.79
N ASN A 251 -53.24 -34.31 8.64
CA ASN A 251 -52.29 -34.60 7.57
C ASN A 251 -51.81 -33.30 6.89
N ASP A 252 -52.73 -32.36 6.65
CA ASP A 252 -52.39 -31.04 6.09
C ASP A 252 -51.46 -30.26 7.03
N GLU A 253 -51.73 -30.27 8.34
CA GLU A 253 -50.84 -29.67 9.35
C GLU A 253 -49.45 -30.30 9.36
N LEU A 254 -49.36 -31.62 9.31
CA LEU A 254 -48.08 -32.34 9.27
C LEU A 254 -47.32 -32.06 7.96
N THR A 255 -48.03 -31.92 6.84
CA THR A 255 -47.44 -31.58 5.54
C THR A 255 -46.89 -30.15 5.57
N SER A 256 -47.65 -29.19 6.09
CA SER A 256 -47.20 -27.81 6.28
C SER A 256 -45.96 -27.70 7.17
N LEU A 257 -45.94 -28.42 8.31
CA LEU A 257 -44.76 -28.48 9.19
C LEU A 257 -43.54 -29.11 8.50
N ALA A 258 -43.74 -30.11 7.64
CA ALA A 258 -42.66 -30.71 6.88
C ALA A 258 -42.08 -29.75 5.83
N GLU A 259 -42.93 -28.96 5.18
CA GLU A 259 -42.54 -27.91 4.25
C GLU A 259 -41.75 -26.79 4.97
N GLU A 260 -42.23 -26.32 6.12
CA GLU A 260 -41.52 -25.33 6.94
C GLU A 260 -40.15 -25.87 7.41
N SER A 261 -40.10 -27.12 7.88
CA SER A 261 -38.84 -27.76 8.27
C SER A 261 -37.85 -27.85 7.11
N ARG A 262 -38.35 -28.07 5.88
CA ARG A 262 -37.52 -28.09 4.67
C ARG A 262 -37.01 -26.69 4.33
N ALA A 263 -37.87 -25.68 4.37
CA ALA A 263 -37.49 -24.28 4.13
C ALA A 263 -36.42 -23.80 5.13
N LEU A 264 -36.59 -24.11 6.43
CA LEU A 264 -35.61 -23.77 7.46
C LEU A 264 -34.27 -24.50 7.25
N LYS A 265 -34.30 -25.74 6.74
CA LYS A 265 -33.08 -26.48 6.39
C LYS A 265 -32.34 -25.82 5.23
N ASP A 266 -33.07 -25.41 4.20
CA ASP A 266 -32.49 -24.69 3.06
C ASP A 266 -31.88 -23.35 3.51
N GLU A 267 -32.54 -22.63 4.43
CA GLU A 267 -31.99 -21.40 5.04
C GLU A 267 -30.70 -21.68 5.83
N ILE A 268 -30.67 -22.74 6.64
CA ILE A 268 -29.45 -23.16 7.37
C ILE A 268 -28.31 -23.47 6.41
N ASP A 269 -28.59 -24.13 5.28
CA ASP A 269 -27.56 -24.46 4.29
C ASP A 269 -27.03 -23.20 3.58
N VAL A 270 -27.91 -22.24 3.26
CA VAL A 270 -27.47 -20.90 2.79
C VAL A 270 -26.59 -20.21 3.83
N LEU A 271 -27.01 -20.17 5.10
CA LEU A 271 -26.25 -19.56 6.18
C LEU A 271 -24.88 -20.22 6.38
N ARG A 272 -24.77 -21.54 6.23
CA ARG A 272 -23.47 -22.25 6.26
C ARG A 272 -22.54 -21.81 5.13
N THR A 273 -23.05 -21.69 3.91
CA THR A 273 -22.22 -21.20 2.79
C THR A 273 -21.76 -19.76 2.98
N LEU A 274 -22.61 -18.92 3.56
CA LEU A 274 -22.27 -17.54 3.94
C LEU A 274 -21.22 -17.51 5.05
N ALA A 275 -21.35 -18.36 6.07
CA ALA A 275 -20.35 -18.49 7.13
C ALA A 275 -18.98 -18.93 6.58
N ASP A 276 -18.93 -19.90 5.67
CA ASP A 276 -17.69 -20.32 5.02
C ASP A 276 -17.06 -19.20 4.18
N LYS A 277 -17.89 -18.40 3.50
CA LYS A 277 -17.41 -17.21 2.77
C LYS A 277 -16.85 -16.16 3.72
N THR A 278 -17.51 -15.92 4.85
CA THR A 278 -17.04 -15.00 5.90
C THR A 278 -15.70 -15.49 6.47
N ASN A 279 -15.56 -16.77 6.82
CA ASN A 279 -14.31 -17.34 7.30
C ASN A 279 -13.15 -17.17 6.30
N LYS A 280 -13.43 -17.35 4.99
CA LYS A 280 -12.43 -17.07 3.94
C LYS A 280 -12.04 -15.60 3.91
N LEU A 281 -13.01 -14.69 3.98
CA LEU A 281 -12.74 -13.24 4.03
C LEU A 281 -11.94 -12.87 5.28
N GLU A 282 -12.28 -13.38 6.45
CA GLU A 282 -11.52 -13.19 7.70
C GLU A 282 -10.07 -13.67 7.55
N SER A 283 -9.85 -14.85 6.97
CA SER A 283 -8.49 -15.34 6.70
C SER A 283 -7.69 -14.39 5.78
N THR A 284 -8.33 -13.80 4.77
CA THR A 284 -7.66 -12.84 3.89
C THR A 284 -7.38 -11.52 4.59
N VAL A 285 -8.28 -11.05 5.47
CA VAL A 285 -8.06 -9.87 6.30
C VAL A 285 -6.87 -10.07 7.23
N GLU A 286 -6.73 -11.26 7.83
CA GLU A 286 -5.60 -11.58 8.70
C GLU A 286 -4.26 -11.58 7.93
N VAL A 287 -4.26 -12.12 6.70
CA VAL A 287 -3.08 -12.03 5.82
C VAL A 287 -2.73 -10.56 5.50
N TYR A 288 -3.73 -9.71 5.24
CA TYR A 288 -3.49 -8.29 5.00
C TYR A 288 -3.03 -7.54 6.24
N ARG A 289 -3.53 -7.88 7.44
CA ARG A 289 -3.02 -7.34 8.71
C ARG A 289 -1.53 -7.64 8.86
N LYS A 290 -1.14 -8.90 8.67
CA LYS A 290 0.27 -9.29 8.76
C LYS A 290 1.15 -8.54 7.75
N LYS A 291 0.69 -8.38 6.51
CA LYS A 291 1.41 -7.56 5.50
C LYS A 291 1.54 -6.09 5.92
N LEU A 292 0.55 -5.54 6.61
CA LEU A 292 0.59 -4.17 7.12
C LEU A 292 1.62 -4.02 8.25
N GLU A 293 1.69 -5.01 9.14
CA GLU A 293 2.72 -5.09 10.19
C GLU A 293 4.12 -5.17 9.57
N ASP A 294 4.33 -6.05 8.60
CA ASP A 294 5.60 -6.16 7.86
C ASP A 294 5.99 -4.82 7.21
N LEU A 295 5.04 -4.11 6.60
CA LEU A 295 5.26 -2.78 6.02
C LEU A 295 5.66 -1.74 7.08
N ASN A 296 5.08 -1.79 8.27
CA ASN A 296 5.46 -0.90 9.37
C ASN A 296 6.87 -1.20 9.87
N ASP A 297 7.27 -2.47 9.93
CA ASP A 297 8.63 -2.85 10.29
C ASP A 297 9.64 -2.45 9.23
N PHE A 298 9.32 -2.60 7.94
CA PHE A 298 10.15 -2.06 6.86
C PHE A 298 10.28 -0.54 6.94
N ARG A 299 9.21 0.20 7.26
CA ARG A 299 9.30 1.65 7.48
C ARG A 299 10.22 2.01 8.63
N ARG A 300 10.17 1.27 9.75
CA ARG A 300 11.09 1.47 10.88
C ARG A 300 12.54 1.19 10.48
N GLN A 301 12.79 0.11 9.73
CA GLN A 301 14.12 -0.20 9.21
C GLN A 301 14.64 0.90 8.28
N VAL A 302 13.81 1.41 7.37
CA VAL A 302 14.18 2.52 6.48
C VAL A 302 14.52 3.77 7.30
N LYS A 303 13.74 4.11 8.33
CA LYS A 303 14.01 5.26 9.19
C LYS A 303 15.34 5.10 9.94
N SER A 304 15.60 3.92 10.50
CA SER A 304 16.88 3.61 11.17
C SER A 304 18.08 3.68 10.20
N LEU A 305 17.91 3.18 8.97
CA LEU A 305 18.94 3.31 7.93
C LEU A 305 19.18 4.77 7.52
N GLN A 306 18.13 5.59 7.46
CA GLN A 306 18.27 7.02 7.20
C GLN A 306 19.00 7.75 8.34
N GLU A 307 18.67 7.45 9.60
CA GLU A 307 19.34 8.03 10.77
C GLU A 307 20.83 7.64 10.83
N THR A 308 21.15 6.36 10.60
CA THR A 308 22.55 5.90 10.54
C THR A 308 23.32 6.53 9.38
N ASN A 309 22.70 6.69 8.21
CA ASN A 309 23.33 7.36 7.07
C ASN A 309 23.56 8.86 7.36
N MET A 310 22.62 9.53 8.03
CA MET A 310 22.79 10.91 8.48
C MET A 310 23.95 11.04 9.48
N MET A 311 24.09 10.07 10.40
CA MET A 311 25.22 10.01 11.33
C MET A 311 26.55 9.81 10.59
N TYR A 312 26.62 8.93 9.60
CA TYR A 312 27.81 8.75 8.76
C TYR A 312 28.17 10.02 7.97
N MET A 313 27.18 10.71 7.42
CA MET A 313 27.38 12.00 6.76
C MET A 313 27.93 13.05 7.71
N HIS A 314 27.36 13.18 8.92
CA HIS A 314 27.85 14.12 9.92
C HIS A 314 29.28 13.82 10.35
N ASN A 315 29.60 12.55 10.60
CA ASN A 315 30.95 12.12 10.95
C ASN A 315 31.95 12.39 9.81
N THR A 316 31.54 12.16 8.56
CA THR A 316 32.38 12.46 7.38
C THR A 316 32.72 13.94 7.31
N VAL A 317 31.72 14.82 7.46
CA VAL A 317 31.94 16.28 7.47
C VAL A 317 32.85 16.70 8.63
N SER A 318 32.66 16.15 9.82
CA SER A 318 33.52 16.42 10.98
C SER A 318 34.97 16.02 10.72
N LEU A 319 35.20 14.82 10.16
CA LEU A 319 36.53 14.35 9.78
C LEU A 319 37.16 15.21 8.67
N GLU A 320 36.38 15.69 7.71
CA GLU A 320 36.85 16.64 6.68
C GLU A 320 37.31 17.96 7.28
N GLU A 321 36.59 18.48 8.29
CA GLU A 321 36.99 19.68 9.02
C GLU A 321 38.28 19.47 9.84
N GLU A 322 38.40 18.33 10.52
CA GLU A 322 39.63 17.95 11.22
C GLU A 322 40.81 17.82 10.26
N LEU A 323 40.61 17.18 9.10
CA LEU A 323 41.62 17.07 8.06
C LEU A 323 42.05 18.46 7.55
N LYS A 324 41.10 19.38 7.38
CA LYS A 324 41.40 20.76 6.99
C LYS A 324 42.24 21.48 8.04
N LYS A 325 41.93 21.32 9.33
CA LYS A 325 42.73 21.86 10.45
C LYS A 325 44.13 21.26 10.48
N ALA A 326 44.24 19.93 10.34
CA ALA A 326 45.52 19.23 10.28
C ALA A 326 46.39 19.69 9.11
N ASN A 327 45.79 19.89 7.93
CA ASN A 327 46.49 20.43 6.76
C ASN A 327 46.97 21.86 6.98
N ALA A 328 46.16 22.72 7.62
CA ALA A 328 46.58 24.07 7.99
C ALA A 328 47.76 24.06 8.98
N ALA A 329 47.69 23.21 10.02
CA ALA A 329 48.78 23.03 10.97
C ALA A 329 50.06 22.50 10.28
N ARG A 330 49.92 21.57 9.34
CA ARG A 330 51.05 21.06 8.53
C ARG A 330 51.67 22.16 7.68
N ALA A 331 50.87 23.02 7.06
CA ALA A 331 51.37 24.16 6.29
C ALA A 331 52.17 25.12 7.18
N GLN A 332 51.70 25.39 8.41
CA GLN A 332 52.44 26.18 9.40
C GLN A 332 53.74 25.48 9.85
N LEU A 333 53.72 24.17 10.02
CA LEU A 333 54.93 23.42 10.37
C LEU A 333 56.01 23.53 9.26
N GLU A 334 55.61 23.45 7.99
CA GLU A 334 56.54 23.63 6.87
C GLU A 334 57.10 25.07 6.79
N THR A 335 56.31 26.09 7.12
CA THR A 335 56.85 27.47 7.19
C THR A 335 57.85 27.63 8.33
N TYR A 336 57.57 27.07 9.51
CA TYR A 336 58.52 27.07 10.63
C TYR A 336 59.79 26.28 10.29
N LYS A 337 59.66 25.11 9.64
CA LYS A 337 60.82 24.32 9.19
C LYS A 337 61.70 25.11 8.22
N ARG A 338 61.10 25.87 7.29
CA ARG A 338 61.85 26.76 6.39
C ARG A 338 62.55 27.88 7.16
N GLN A 339 61.88 28.51 8.13
CA GLN A 339 62.49 29.54 8.98
C GLN A 339 63.68 28.99 9.79
N VAL A 340 63.55 27.79 10.35
CA VAL A 340 64.65 27.11 11.06
C VAL A 340 65.83 26.86 10.11
N GLN A 341 65.58 26.40 8.89
CA GLN A 341 66.64 26.20 7.90
C GLN A 341 67.33 27.53 7.51
N GLU A 342 66.56 28.61 7.31
CA GLU A 342 67.10 29.95 7.03
C GLU A 342 67.97 30.47 8.19
N LEU A 343 67.51 30.31 9.44
CA LEU A 343 68.27 30.68 10.62
C LEU A 343 69.54 29.84 10.77
N HIS A 344 69.46 28.53 10.50
CA HIS A 344 70.62 27.65 10.52
C HIS A 344 71.65 28.05 9.46
N ASN A 345 71.22 28.39 8.24
CA ASN A 345 72.09 28.90 7.19
C ASN A 345 72.76 30.22 7.61
N LYS A 346 72.00 31.16 8.17
CA LYS A 346 72.55 32.42 8.71
C LYS A 346 73.56 32.18 9.81
N LEU A 347 73.27 31.30 10.76
CA LEU A 347 74.20 30.93 11.82
C LEU A 347 75.49 30.33 11.25
N SER A 348 75.39 29.45 10.25
CA SER A 348 76.55 28.90 9.56
C SER A 348 77.37 29.97 8.84
N GLU A 349 76.73 30.95 8.20
CA GLU A 349 77.41 32.10 7.59
C GLU A 349 78.12 32.96 8.62
N GLU A 350 77.47 33.31 9.74
CA GLU A 350 78.09 34.08 10.82
C GLU A 350 79.25 33.30 11.46
N SER A 351 79.11 31.98 11.66
CA SER A 351 80.20 31.13 12.14
C SER A 351 81.40 31.19 11.20
N LYS A 352 81.20 31.07 9.87
CA LYS A 352 82.28 31.19 8.89
C LYS A 352 82.93 32.59 8.88
N ARG A 353 82.13 33.65 9.06
CA ARG A 353 82.65 35.02 9.18
C ARG A 353 83.49 35.16 10.45
N ALA A 354 83.02 34.65 11.58
CA ALA A 354 83.75 34.63 12.83
C ALA A 354 85.08 33.86 12.71
N ASP A 355 85.08 32.68 12.08
CA ASP A 355 86.30 31.90 11.81
C ASP A 355 87.30 32.66 10.93
N THR A 356 86.80 33.36 9.90
CA THR A 356 87.64 34.19 9.01
C THR A 356 88.27 35.35 9.78
N LEU A 357 87.48 36.07 10.59
CA LEU A 357 87.97 37.17 11.43
C LEU A 357 88.96 36.68 12.48
N ALA A 358 88.72 35.53 13.10
CA ALA A 358 89.65 34.91 14.06
C ALA A 358 90.98 34.55 13.40
N PHE A 359 90.95 34.01 12.17
CA PHE A 359 92.17 33.75 11.41
C PHE A 359 92.92 35.04 11.05
N GLU A 360 92.20 36.08 10.62
CA GLU A 360 92.81 37.39 10.32
C GLU A 360 93.41 38.05 11.57
N GLN A 361 92.72 37.97 12.70
CA GLN A 361 93.21 38.43 14.00
C GLN A 361 94.49 37.70 14.36
N LYS A 362 94.51 36.36 14.33
CA LYS A 362 95.71 35.56 14.62
C LYS A 362 96.88 35.94 13.71
N ARG A 363 96.63 36.11 12.41
CA ARG A 363 97.64 36.57 11.44
C ARG A 363 98.19 37.96 11.77
N LEU A 364 97.33 38.88 12.22
CA LEU A 364 97.74 40.23 12.66
C LEU A 364 98.51 40.18 13.97
N GLU A 365 98.12 39.34 14.92
CA GLU A 365 98.84 39.09 16.17
C GLU A 365 100.24 38.53 15.91
N GLU A 366 100.38 37.51 15.05
CA GLU A 366 101.68 36.96 14.63
C GLU A 366 102.58 38.02 13.97
N LYS A 367 102.00 38.88 13.11
CA LYS A 367 102.73 40.03 12.53
C LYS A 367 103.14 41.03 13.59
N HIS A 368 102.27 41.31 14.55
CA HIS A 368 102.57 42.23 15.65
C HIS A 368 103.69 41.69 16.54
N GLU A 369 103.66 40.41 16.91
CA GLU A 369 104.76 39.74 17.61
C GLU A 369 106.07 39.78 16.82
N ALA A 370 106.04 39.54 15.51
CA ALA A 370 107.23 39.64 14.67
C ALA A 370 107.82 41.07 14.68
N LEU A 371 106.97 42.10 14.63
CA LEU A 371 107.39 43.49 14.74
C LEU A 371 107.92 43.83 16.15
N ILE A 372 107.35 43.26 17.21
CA ILE A 372 107.88 43.40 18.57
C ILE A 372 109.27 42.80 18.66
N LYS A 373 109.48 41.57 18.17
CA LYS A 373 110.79 40.90 18.17
C LYS A 373 111.82 41.69 17.36
N GLU A 374 111.44 42.25 16.21
CA GLU A 374 112.35 43.09 15.43
C GLU A 374 112.64 44.42 16.14
N LYS A 375 111.64 45.04 16.79
CA LYS A 375 111.85 46.22 17.65
C LYS A 375 112.81 45.91 18.80
N GLU A 376 112.65 44.79 19.48
CA GLU A 376 113.56 44.33 20.55
C GLU A 376 114.98 44.10 20.01
N ARG A 377 115.11 43.45 18.84
CA ARG A 377 116.40 43.28 18.17
C ARG A 377 117.06 44.60 17.82
N LEU A 378 116.30 45.57 17.31
CA LEU A 378 116.81 46.93 17.03
C LEU A 378 117.20 47.67 18.31
N ILE A 379 116.48 47.47 19.42
CA ILE A 379 116.86 47.98 20.74
C ILE A 379 118.19 47.38 21.18
N VAL A 380 118.37 46.06 21.08
CA VAL A 380 119.63 45.38 21.42
C VAL A 380 120.78 45.87 20.54
N GLN A 381 120.56 45.98 19.22
CA GLN A 381 121.57 46.53 18.31
C GLN A 381 121.91 47.98 18.63
N ARG A 382 120.91 48.82 18.93
CA ARG A 382 121.11 50.20 19.36
C ARG A 382 121.93 50.25 20.65
N ASP A 383 121.62 49.40 21.63
CA ASP A 383 122.31 49.41 22.92
C ASP A 383 123.75 48.87 22.79
N ALA A 384 124.00 47.85 21.98
CA ALA A 384 125.37 47.43 21.63
C ALA A 384 126.15 48.52 20.86
N LEU A 385 125.49 49.26 19.96
CA LEU A 385 126.10 50.40 19.27
C LEU A 385 126.36 51.59 20.21
N LYS A 386 125.54 51.77 21.25
CA LYS A 386 125.80 52.72 22.33
C LYS A 386 126.96 52.27 23.20
N GLU A 387 126.97 51.02 23.62
CA GLU A 387 128.06 50.42 24.41
C GLU A 387 129.38 50.52 23.66
N THR A 388 129.45 50.13 22.39
CA THR A 388 130.67 50.32 21.57
C THR A 388 131.05 51.79 21.39
N ASN A 389 130.08 52.72 21.29
CA ASN A 389 130.37 54.16 21.31
C ASN A 389 130.94 54.60 22.66
N GLU A 390 130.39 54.10 23.76
CA GLU A 390 130.86 54.36 25.12
C GLU A 390 132.24 53.74 25.36
N GLU A 391 132.52 52.54 24.88
CA GLU A 391 133.84 51.91 24.88
C GLU A 391 134.85 52.68 24.03
N LEU A 392 134.44 53.16 22.85
CA LEU A 392 135.27 54.04 22.02
C LEU A 392 135.52 55.38 22.71
N ARG A 393 134.52 55.96 23.39
CA ARG A 393 134.68 57.15 24.24
C ARG A 393 135.54 56.86 25.46
N CYS A 394 135.44 55.69 26.07
CA CYS A 394 136.28 55.25 27.19
C CYS A 394 137.70 54.96 26.72
N SER A 395 137.89 54.45 25.51
CA SER A 395 139.19 54.25 24.86
C SER A 395 139.82 55.58 24.48
N GLN A 396 139.02 56.54 24.01
CA GLN A 396 139.41 57.94 23.86
C GLN A 396 139.73 58.56 25.22
N MET A 397 138.92 58.32 26.26
CA MET A 397 139.22 58.72 27.63
C MET A 397 140.40 57.94 28.23
N GLN A 398 140.78 56.76 27.74
CA GLN A 398 141.98 56.01 28.15
C GLN A 398 143.22 56.55 27.44
N GLN A 399 143.07 56.99 26.18
CA GLN A 399 144.07 57.82 25.50
C GLN A 399 144.21 59.19 26.18
N ASP A 400 143.12 59.79 26.64
CA ASP A 400 143.12 61.05 27.37
C ASP A 400 143.51 60.88 28.85
N HIS A 401 143.30 59.72 29.48
CA HIS A 401 143.70 59.42 30.88
C HIS A 401 145.14 58.93 31.02
N LEU A 402 145.85 58.63 29.91
CA LEU A 402 147.32 58.67 29.88
C LEU A 402 147.84 60.13 29.91
N ASN A 403 146.94 61.11 29.81
CA ASN A 403 147.15 62.54 30.01
C ASN A 403 146.15 63.11 31.05
N GLN A 404 146.27 62.69 32.32
CA GLN A 404 145.68 63.30 33.54
C GLN A 404 144.58 62.51 34.28
N THR A 405 144.76 62.60 35.60
CA THR A 405 144.20 62.01 36.84
C THR A 405 142.68 62.05 37.11
N ASP A 406 142.27 61.11 37.98
CA ASP A 406 141.22 61.11 39.04
C ASP A 406 139.77 60.56 38.82
N ALA A 407 139.54 59.42 39.51
CA ALA A 407 138.43 59.05 40.42
C ALA A 407 137.03 58.56 39.96
N SER A 408 136.77 57.26 40.29
CA SER A 408 135.53 56.60 40.83
C SER A 408 134.22 56.63 40.01
N ALA A 409 133.65 55.51 39.50
CA ALA A 409 133.07 54.29 40.11
C ALA A 409 131.66 54.43 40.71
N VAL A 410 130.59 53.93 40.04
CA VAL A 410 129.34 53.40 40.67
C VAL A 410 128.70 52.29 39.81
N LYS A 411 128.18 51.25 40.49
CA LYS A 411 127.63 49.96 40.02
C LYS A 411 126.09 49.92 39.87
N SER A 412 125.67 48.98 39.02
CA SER A 412 124.41 48.21 38.89
C SER A 412 123.61 47.92 40.18
N TYR A 413 122.27 47.97 40.11
CA TYR A 413 121.33 47.24 40.99
C TYR A 413 119.91 47.08 40.37
N GLU A 414 119.57 45.91 39.82
CA GLU A 414 118.19 45.41 39.74
C GLU A 414 118.22 43.87 39.86
N ASN A 415 118.25 43.35 41.10
CA ASN A 415 117.76 42.02 41.48
C ASN A 415 117.89 41.77 43.00
N LEU A 416 117.60 42.79 43.82
CA LEU A 416 117.71 42.73 45.29
C LEU A 416 116.39 42.36 45.99
N ALA A 417 115.27 42.24 45.27
CA ALA A 417 113.95 42.00 45.88
C ALA A 417 113.67 40.51 46.18
N ALA A 418 114.38 39.57 45.55
CA ALA A 418 114.15 38.14 45.75
C ALA A 418 114.99 37.53 46.89
N GLU A 419 115.97 38.24 47.46
CA GLU A 419 116.93 37.66 48.41
C GLU A 419 116.74 38.09 49.88
N ILE A 420 115.88 39.09 50.15
CA ILE A 420 115.73 39.71 51.49
C ILE A 420 114.66 39.04 52.39
N LEU A 421 113.80 38.15 51.88
CA LEU A 421 112.84 37.45 52.75
C LEU A 421 113.50 36.28 53.48
N PRO A 422 113.52 36.24 54.83
CA PRO A 422 114.03 35.10 55.59
C PRO A 422 113.37 33.78 55.15
N VAL A 423 114.11 32.67 55.19
CA VAL A 423 113.70 31.36 54.64
C VAL A 423 112.37 30.89 55.23
N GLU A 424 112.12 31.21 56.51
CA GLU A 424 110.89 30.88 57.23
C GLU A 424 109.65 31.56 56.63
N TYR A 425 109.78 32.80 56.13
CA TYR A 425 108.68 33.52 55.49
C TYR A 425 108.42 33.04 54.06
N ARG A 426 109.45 32.55 53.36
CA ARG A 426 109.30 31.90 52.05
C ARG A 426 108.58 30.56 52.17
N GLU A 427 108.96 29.74 53.14
CA GLU A 427 108.25 28.50 53.43
C GLU A 427 106.80 28.75 53.87
N MET A 428 106.56 29.76 54.71
CA MET A 428 105.21 30.16 55.11
C MET A 428 104.38 30.61 53.91
N PHE A 429 104.96 31.40 53.00
CA PHE A 429 104.27 31.85 51.78
C PHE A 429 103.93 30.68 50.86
N ILE A 430 104.85 29.72 50.65
CA ILE A 430 104.58 28.52 49.85
C ILE A 430 103.52 27.65 50.51
N ARG A 431 103.55 27.47 51.85
CA ARG A 431 102.51 26.73 52.57
C ARG A 431 101.15 27.42 52.48
N LEU A 432 101.08 28.73 52.66
CA LEU A 432 99.85 29.52 52.50
C LEU A 432 99.33 29.51 51.06
N GLN A 433 100.22 29.48 50.06
CA GLN A 433 99.84 29.39 48.66
C GLN A 433 99.33 27.99 48.31
N HIS A 434 99.93 26.94 48.89
CA HIS A 434 99.45 25.57 48.76
C HIS A 434 98.11 25.37 49.50
N GLU A 435 97.98 25.91 50.72
CA GLU A 435 96.75 25.88 51.51
C GLU A 435 95.61 26.63 50.80
N ASN A 436 95.85 27.83 50.27
CA ASN A 436 94.85 28.54 49.45
C ASN A 436 94.44 27.75 48.21
N LYS A 437 95.39 27.10 47.53
CA LYS A 437 95.08 26.25 46.37
C LYS A 437 94.23 25.04 46.78
N MET A 438 94.52 24.43 47.92
CA MET A 438 93.75 23.30 48.44
C MET A 438 92.35 23.72 48.91
N LEU A 439 92.23 24.88 49.56
CA LEU A 439 90.94 25.45 49.96
C LEU A 439 90.07 25.79 48.75
N HIS A 440 90.65 26.35 47.68
CA HIS A 440 89.93 26.60 46.43
C HIS A 440 89.39 25.32 45.79
N LEU A 441 90.21 24.27 45.72
CA LEU A 441 89.78 22.97 45.17
C LEU A 441 88.68 22.33 46.02
N GLN A 442 88.76 22.46 47.35
CA GLN A 442 87.73 21.93 48.26
C GLN A 442 86.43 22.71 48.13
N GLN A 443 86.50 24.03 47.95
CA GLN A 443 85.34 24.88 47.72
C GLN A 443 84.68 24.59 46.37
N GLU A 444 85.45 24.47 45.28
CA GLU A 444 84.94 24.06 43.97
C GLU A 444 84.30 22.66 44.00
N GLY A 445 84.87 21.73 44.78
CA GLY A 445 84.28 20.40 45.02
C GLY A 445 82.92 20.49 45.71
N SER A 446 82.82 21.26 46.79
CA SER A 446 81.57 21.45 47.53
C SER A 446 80.51 22.20 46.72
N GLU A 447 80.90 23.17 45.91
CA GLU A 447 79.99 23.92 45.04
C GLU A 447 79.45 23.01 43.92
N ASN A 448 80.31 22.16 43.33
CA ASN A 448 79.89 21.18 42.33
C ASN A 448 78.93 20.13 42.91
N GLU A 449 79.19 19.63 44.12
CA GLU A 449 78.27 18.72 44.81
C GLU A 449 76.89 19.37 45.06
N GLN A 450 76.86 20.63 45.48
CA GLN A 450 75.61 21.39 45.63
C GLN A 450 74.87 21.59 44.30
N ILE A 451 75.60 21.86 43.22
CA ILE A 451 75.00 22.01 41.88
C ILE A 451 74.36 20.69 41.44
N VAL A 452 75.03 19.55 41.64
CA VAL A 452 74.49 18.22 41.31
C VAL A 452 73.24 17.93 42.14
N GLU A 453 73.26 18.18 43.45
CA GLU A 453 72.10 17.95 44.32
C GLU A 453 70.90 18.84 43.93
N LEU A 454 71.15 20.09 43.55
CA LEU A 454 70.12 21.00 43.04
C LEU A 454 69.57 20.55 41.69
N GLN A 455 70.41 20.04 40.80
CA GLN A 455 70.00 19.47 39.51
C GLN A 455 69.11 18.23 39.72
N GLU A 456 69.50 17.31 40.61
CA GLU A 456 68.69 16.13 40.94
C GLU A 456 67.33 16.53 41.53
N LYS A 457 67.30 17.49 42.46
CA LYS A 457 66.04 18.01 43.02
C LYS A 457 65.16 18.66 41.96
N LEU A 458 65.76 19.38 41.01
CA LEU A 458 65.05 20.02 39.92
C LEU A 458 64.48 18.97 38.95
N GLU A 459 65.24 17.93 38.60
CA GLU A 459 64.74 16.81 37.81
C GLU A 459 63.61 16.07 38.53
N GLN A 460 63.75 15.81 39.82
CA GLN A 460 62.71 15.15 40.62
C GLN A 460 61.42 15.98 40.63
N LYS A 461 61.52 17.31 40.79
CA LYS A 461 60.36 18.21 40.71
C LYS A 461 59.70 18.19 39.32
N HIS A 462 60.49 18.19 38.24
CA HIS A 462 59.94 18.07 36.89
C HIS A 462 59.21 16.74 36.68
N ARG A 463 59.75 15.61 37.19
CA ARG A 463 59.08 14.31 37.12
C ARG A 463 57.73 14.34 37.84
N THR A 464 57.68 14.86 39.06
CA THR A 464 56.43 14.98 39.83
C THR A 464 55.42 15.91 39.15
N ILE A 465 55.86 17.02 38.55
CA ILE A 465 54.97 17.91 37.79
C ILE A 465 54.35 17.16 36.61
N ASN A 466 55.16 16.46 35.82
CA ASN A 466 54.68 15.69 34.67
C ASN A 466 53.68 14.61 35.10
N GLU A 467 53.95 13.88 36.19
CA GLU A 467 53.02 12.90 36.75
C GLU A 467 51.68 13.54 37.13
N LEU A 468 51.71 14.65 37.88
CA LEU A 468 50.49 15.38 38.26
C LEU A 468 49.73 15.95 37.07
N GLU A 469 50.42 16.44 36.03
CA GLU A 469 49.79 16.90 34.80
C GLU A 469 49.07 15.77 34.06
N THR A 470 49.68 14.58 33.99
CA THR A 470 49.04 13.41 33.39
C THR A 470 47.82 12.94 34.18
N GLU A 471 47.91 12.91 35.51
CA GLU A 471 46.78 12.56 36.38
C GLU A 471 45.65 13.58 36.26
N ASN A 472 45.97 14.87 36.20
CA ASN A 472 44.99 15.95 36.03
C ASN A 472 44.29 15.86 34.67
N ARG A 473 45.01 15.52 33.60
CA ARG A 473 44.40 15.28 32.28
C ARG A 473 43.43 14.11 32.31
N LEU A 474 43.83 12.97 32.88
CA LEU A 474 42.97 11.78 33.01
C LEU A 474 41.74 12.08 33.89
N SER A 475 41.92 12.83 34.98
CA SER A 475 40.81 13.24 35.85
C SER A 475 39.82 14.15 35.11
N LYS A 476 40.30 15.11 34.31
CA LYS A 476 39.44 15.95 33.46
C LYS A 476 38.67 15.15 32.42
N GLU A 477 39.32 14.19 31.76
CA GLU A 477 38.65 13.27 30.82
C GLU A 477 37.55 12.49 31.54
N ARG A 478 37.84 11.94 32.73
CA ARG A 478 36.85 11.20 33.53
C ARG A 478 35.68 12.06 33.99
N VAL A 479 35.93 13.31 34.37
CA VAL A 479 34.86 14.26 34.71
C VAL A 479 33.99 14.56 33.49
N GLY A 480 34.60 14.72 32.31
CA GLY A 480 33.86 14.90 31.05
C GLY A 480 32.97 13.70 30.72
N GLU A 481 33.49 12.48 30.83
CA GLU A 481 32.70 11.25 30.64
C GLU A 481 31.51 11.16 31.60
N LEU A 482 31.72 11.49 32.88
CA LEU A 482 30.66 11.48 33.88
C LEU A 482 29.62 12.57 33.63
N GLN A 483 30.04 13.76 33.16
CA GLN A 483 29.12 14.83 32.77
C GLN A 483 28.25 14.41 31.59
N GLN A 484 28.84 13.76 30.56
CA GLN A 484 28.08 13.23 29.42
C GLN A 484 27.07 12.17 29.87
N GLN A 485 27.46 11.24 30.74
CA GLN A 485 26.55 10.24 31.30
C GLN A 485 25.40 10.86 32.09
N ILE A 486 25.66 11.92 32.86
CA ILE A 486 24.62 12.66 33.58
C ILE A 486 23.67 13.35 32.60
N GLU A 487 24.19 13.98 31.54
CA GLU A 487 23.38 14.64 30.51
C GLU A 487 22.50 13.64 29.75
N ASP A 488 23.06 12.49 29.39
CA ASP A 488 22.34 11.39 28.73
C ASP A 488 21.22 10.83 29.64
N LEU A 489 21.51 10.66 30.95
CA LEU A 489 20.52 10.23 31.93
C LEU A 489 19.43 11.29 32.15
N GLN A 490 19.77 12.57 32.23
CA GLN A 490 18.80 13.67 32.33
C GLN A 490 17.89 13.72 31.11
N LYS A 491 18.45 13.56 29.91
CA LYS A 491 17.68 13.49 28.66
C LYS A 491 16.74 12.30 28.64
N THR A 492 17.22 11.13 29.08
CA THR A 492 16.39 9.92 29.21
C THR A 492 15.26 10.11 30.23
N LEU A 493 15.53 10.79 31.34
CA LEU A 493 14.52 11.11 32.36
C LEU A 493 13.47 12.07 31.81
N GLN A 494 13.87 13.10 31.07
CA GLN A 494 12.96 14.08 30.45
C GLN A 494 12.11 13.44 29.33
N GLU A 495 12.68 12.48 28.59
CA GLU A 495 11.95 11.65 27.62
C GLU A 495 10.96 10.69 28.32
N GLN A 496 11.25 10.24 29.54
CA GLN A 496 10.29 9.46 30.34
C GLN A 496 9.19 10.34 30.95
N GLU A 497 9.52 11.51 31.50
CA GLU A 497 8.53 12.45 32.04
C GLU A 497 7.53 12.89 30.96
N SER A 498 8.02 13.22 29.76
CA SER A 498 7.16 13.57 28.62
C SER A 498 6.28 12.41 28.13
N LYS A 499 6.73 11.15 28.27
CA LYS A 499 5.89 9.97 28.00
C LYS A 499 4.83 9.76 29.08
N THR A 500 5.17 9.93 30.36
CA THR A 500 4.19 9.82 31.46
C THR A 500 3.16 10.95 31.46
N GLU A 501 3.52 12.17 31.04
CA GLU A 501 2.56 13.26 30.83
C GLU A 501 1.64 12.99 29.63
N GLY A 502 2.15 12.37 28.56
CA GLY A 502 1.35 11.93 27.41
C GLY A 502 0.32 10.85 27.78
N GLU A 503 0.73 9.84 28.54
CA GLU A 503 -0.16 8.77 29.01
C GLU A 503 -1.16 9.26 30.07
N GLY A 504 -0.79 10.25 30.90
CA GLY A 504 -1.70 10.87 31.86
C GLY A 504 -2.83 11.70 31.21
N VAL A 505 -2.57 12.30 30.05
CA VAL A 505 -3.58 13.02 29.26
C VAL A 505 -4.51 12.05 28.53
N GLU A 506 -4.00 10.93 28.00
CA GLU A 506 -4.84 9.88 27.40
C GLU A 506 -5.71 9.14 28.44
N ALA A 507 -5.19 8.87 29.63
CA ALA A 507 -5.97 8.27 30.73
C ALA A 507 -7.07 9.23 31.24
N SER A 508 -6.82 10.54 31.22
CA SER A 508 -7.82 11.55 31.60
C SER A 508 -8.90 11.76 30.53
N GLN A 509 -8.59 11.53 29.25
CA GLN A 509 -9.59 11.56 28.17
C GLN A 509 -10.46 10.30 28.14
N HIS A 510 -9.93 9.13 28.52
CA HIS A 510 -10.73 7.90 28.58
C HIS A 510 -11.73 7.86 29.74
N TYR A 511 -11.52 8.60 30.83
CA TYR A 511 -12.51 8.68 31.93
C TYR A 511 -13.68 9.64 31.65
N ILE A 512 -13.59 10.53 30.66
CA ILE A 512 -14.65 11.50 30.33
C ILE A 512 -15.63 10.95 29.27
N VAL A 513 -15.26 9.91 28.52
CA VAL A 513 -16.12 9.35 27.45
C VAL A 513 -17.04 8.21 27.94
N GLY A 514 -16.91 7.77 29.19
CA GLY A 514 -17.70 6.65 29.76
C GLY A 514 -19.03 6.98 30.44
N SER A 515 -19.48 8.24 30.49
CA SER A 515 -20.66 8.66 31.29
C SER A 515 -21.82 9.26 30.49
N ASN A 516 -21.86 9.07 29.17
CA ASN A 516 -23.02 9.45 28.34
C ASN A 516 -23.43 8.27 27.44
N HIS A 517 -24.05 7.25 28.04
CA HIS A 517 -25.23 6.54 27.52
C HIS A 517 -25.85 5.72 28.65
#